data_AF-A0A2R5LH26-F1
#
_entry.id   AF-A0A2R5LH26-F1
#
_cell.length_a   1.000
_cell.length_b   1.000
_cell.length_c   1.000
_cell.angle_alpha   90.00
_cell.angle_beta   90.00
_cell.angle_gamma   90.00
#
_symmetry.space_group_name_H-M   'P 1'
#
loop_
_entity.id
_entity.type
_entity.pdbx_description
1 polymer ?
#
loop_
_entity_poly.entity_id
_entity_poly.type
_entity_poly.pdbx_seq_one_letter_code
_entity_poly.pdbx_strand_id
1 'polypeptide(L)'
;LTQNGNRQEEFLYDPELLEGLDYKHSLVKQGSSGSGLSVDESLRIRPLSTDDFDKGYLKVLSQMTLVGDISKEQFLRRFHEMKARPDTYYVTVVEDLSTGAVVAAASLVTELKFIRNTALRGRLEDVVVDDGYRGRSLGKLVVQTIVLLAEKMGCYKITLDCKDELIKFYTSNGFHQEPGNSNTMSIRFNSGPDGCRGAS
;
A
#
# COMPACT_ATOMS: atom_id res chain seq x y z
N LEU A 1 -14.68 11.23 37.93
CA LEU A 1 -13.21 11.15 37.83
C LEU A 1 -12.88 10.78 36.39
N THR A 2 -12.47 11.77 35.62
CA THR A 2 -12.23 11.74 34.17
C THR A 2 -11.01 10.88 33.83
N GLN A 3 -11.20 9.75 33.15
CA GLN A 3 -10.14 9.11 32.39
C GLN A 3 -10.07 9.78 31.01
N ASN A 4 -9.31 10.87 30.91
CA ASN A 4 -8.75 11.29 29.62
C ASN A 4 -7.57 10.33 29.33
N GLY A 5 -7.90 9.11 28.91
CA GLY A 5 -6.93 8.19 28.35
C GLY A 5 -6.64 8.64 26.92
N ASN A 6 -5.49 9.26 26.70
CA ASN A 6 -4.98 9.54 25.36
C ASN A 6 -4.76 8.17 24.69
N ARG A 7 -5.75 7.67 23.93
CA ARG A 7 -5.62 6.39 23.22
C ARG A 7 -4.53 6.59 22.17
N GLN A 8 -3.41 5.91 22.36
CA GLN A 8 -2.34 5.87 21.37
C GLN A 8 -2.84 5.07 20.16
N GLU A 9 -2.76 5.66 18.97
CA GLU A 9 -3.15 5.02 17.70
C GLU A 9 -2.30 3.76 17.50
N GLU A 10 -2.93 2.58 17.41
CA GLU A 10 -2.21 1.32 17.19
C GLU A 10 -1.94 1.15 15.70
N PHE A 11 -0.67 1.23 15.30
CA PHE A 11 -0.23 1.10 13.91
C PHE A 11 0.22 -0.31 13.56
N LEU A 12 0.06 -0.70 12.29
CA LEU A 12 0.42 -2.03 11.81
C LEU A 12 1.93 -2.29 11.91
N TYR A 13 2.74 -1.28 11.60
CA TYR A 13 4.19 -1.28 11.72
C TYR A 13 4.67 0.07 12.30
N ASP A 14 5.96 0.16 12.61
CA ASP A 14 6.57 1.36 13.20
C ASP A 14 6.51 2.57 12.23
N PRO A 15 5.80 3.67 12.57
CA PRO A 15 5.74 4.87 11.74
C PRO A 15 7.09 5.49 11.41
N GLU A 16 8.11 5.32 12.26
CA GLU A 16 9.46 5.87 12.03
C GLU A 16 10.12 5.29 10.76
N LEU A 17 9.64 4.14 10.27
CA LEU A 17 10.09 3.60 8.99
C LEU A 17 9.73 4.48 7.80
N LEU A 18 8.67 5.29 7.90
CA LEU A 18 8.30 6.28 6.88
C LEU A 18 9.06 7.60 7.00
N GLU A 19 9.71 7.84 8.14
CA GLU A 19 10.52 9.04 8.32
C GLU A 19 11.82 8.96 7.52
N GLY A 20 12.24 10.13 7.00
CA GLY A 20 13.48 10.27 6.25
C GLY A 20 13.50 9.62 4.86
N LEU A 21 12.37 9.14 4.35
CA LEU A 21 12.29 8.65 2.98
C LEU A 21 12.59 9.78 1.99
N ASP A 22 13.56 9.57 1.10
CA ASP A 22 14.04 10.58 0.16
C ASP A 22 13.19 10.62 -1.12
N TYR A 23 12.10 11.37 -1.06
CA TYR A 23 11.24 11.62 -2.21
C TYR A 23 11.88 12.50 -3.31
N LYS A 24 13.04 13.12 -3.07
CA LYS A 24 13.71 14.02 -4.03
C LYS A 24 14.67 13.27 -4.96
N HIS A 25 15.31 12.21 -4.48
CA HIS A 25 16.26 11.40 -5.25
C HIS A 25 15.69 10.09 -5.81
N SER A 26 14.40 9.79 -5.56
CA SER A 26 13.76 8.63 -6.19
C SER A 26 13.93 8.65 -7.71
N LEU A 27 14.17 7.46 -8.30
CA LEU A 27 14.59 7.12 -9.68
C LEU A 27 13.76 7.72 -10.84
N VAL A 28 12.83 8.63 -10.56
CA VAL A 28 12.07 9.40 -11.54
C VAL A 28 12.97 10.50 -12.11
N LYS A 29 13.50 10.27 -13.32
CA LYS A 29 13.94 11.38 -14.18
C LYS A 29 12.78 12.38 -14.25
N GLN A 30 13.01 13.61 -13.75
CA GLN A 30 12.07 14.71 -13.93
C GLN A 30 11.86 14.93 -15.43
N GLY A 31 10.74 14.41 -15.95
CA GLY A 31 10.19 14.88 -17.21
C GLY A 31 9.93 16.37 -17.06
N SER A 32 10.32 17.14 -18.08
CA SER A 32 10.43 18.59 -18.12
C SER A 32 9.12 19.31 -17.74
N SER A 33 8.91 19.50 -16.44
CA SER A 33 8.12 20.55 -15.77
C SER A 33 8.23 20.26 -14.27
N GLY A 34 9.26 20.85 -13.64
CA GLY A 34 9.57 20.62 -12.24
C GLY A 34 8.45 21.03 -11.31
N SER A 35 7.92 20.07 -10.57
CA SER A 35 7.39 20.29 -9.22
C SER A 35 7.66 19.00 -8.44
N GLY A 36 8.26 19.13 -7.25
CA GLY A 36 8.34 18.00 -6.32
C GLY A 36 6.94 17.49 -5.98
N LEU A 37 6.83 16.30 -5.41
CA LEU A 37 5.57 15.84 -4.82
C LEU A 37 5.19 16.83 -3.69
N SER A 38 4.39 17.85 -4.00
CA SER A 38 3.78 18.72 -3.01
C SER A 38 2.59 17.97 -2.44
N VAL A 39 2.80 17.28 -1.33
CA VAL A 39 1.72 16.70 -0.55
C VAL A 39 0.96 17.88 0.07
N ASP A 40 -0.33 17.98 -0.21
CA ASP A 40 -1.23 18.93 0.45
C ASP A 40 -1.06 18.79 1.97
N GLU A 41 -0.91 19.89 2.71
CA GLU A 41 -0.67 19.88 4.16
C GLU A 41 -1.78 19.16 4.94
N SER A 42 -2.96 19.00 4.32
CA SER A 42 -4.08 18.23 4.86
C SER A 42 -3.91 16.71 4.74
N LEU A 43 -2.90 16.20 4.04
CA LEU A 43 -2.72 14.77 3.82
C LEU A 43 -1.59 14.19 4.68
N ARG A 44 -1.88 13.08 5.35
CA ARG A 44 -0.94 12.36 6.22
C ARG A 44 -0.70 10.95 5.69
N ILE A 45 0.56 10.65 5.37
CA ILE A 45 1.00 9.27 5.08
C ILE A 45 1.38 8.59 6.39
N ARG A 46 0.85 7.40 6.63
CA ARG A 46 1.12 6.64 7.87
C ARG A 46 0.84 5.15 7.69
N PRO A 47 1.29 4.29 8.62
CA PRO A 47 0.83 2.90 8.65
C PRO A 47 -0.70 2.82 8.83
N LEU A 48 -1.28 1.72 8.35
CA LEU A 48 -2.65 1.34 8.69
C LEU A 48 -2.79 1.24 10.21
N SER A 49 -3.92 1.71 10.75
CA SER A 49 -4.29 1.63 12.16
C SER A 49 -5.53 0.76 12.38
N THR A 50 -5.71 0.25 13.59
CA THR A 50 -6.95 -0.42 14.03
C THR A 50 -8.19 0.45 13.85
N ASP A 51 -8.05 1.77 13.96
CA ASP A 51 -9.16 2.72 13.85
C ASP A 51 -9.55 3.01 12.38
N ASP A 52 -8.73 2.59 11.41
CA ASP A 52 -8.98 2.81 9.98
C ASP A 52 -10.19 2.02 9.44
N PHE A 53 -10.67 1.04 10.21
CA PHE A 53 -11.98 0.43 9.96
C PHE A 53 -13.08 1.50 9.90
N ASP A 54 -13.11 2.40 10.88
CA ASP A 54 -14.11 3.46 10.98
C ASP A 54 -13.78 4.68 10.10
N LYS A 55 -12.50 4.81 9.67
CA LYS A 55 -12.05 5.86 8.73
C LYS A 55 -12.23 5.49 7.25
N GLY A 56 -12.92 4.38 6.95
CA GLY A 56 -13.32 4.03 5.60
C GLY A 56 -12.29 3.26 4.77
N TYR A 57 -11.28 2.64 5.38
CA TYR A 57 -10.24 1.90 4.65
C TYR A 57 -10.81 0.79 3.74
N LEU A 58 -11.76 -0.01 4.25
CA LEU A 58 -12.41 -1.06 3.45
C LEU A 58 -13.23 -0.50 2.27
N LYS A 59 -13.79 0.70 2.42
CA LYS A 59 -14.51 1.39 1.35
C LYS A 59 -13.56 1.78 0.23
N VAL A 60 -12.36 2.29 0.54
CA VAL A 60 -11.35 2.60 -0.47
C VAL A 60 -10.92 1.32 -1.20
N LEU A 61 -10.60 0.23 -0.48
CA LEU A 61 -10.24 -1.06 -1.10
C LEU A 61 -11.33 -1.61 -2.03
N SER A 62 -12.62 -1.39 -1.71
CA SER A 62 -13.75 -1.85 -2.53
C SER A 62 -13.79 -1.24 -3.93
N GLN A 63 -13.11 -0.10 -4.15
CA GLN A 63 -12.98 0.53 -5.47
C GLN A 63 -11.96 -0.18 -6.36
N MET A 64 -11.10 -1.03 -5.79
CA MET A 64 -10.09 -1.80 -6.51
C MET A 64 -10.56 -3.24 -6.79
N THR A 65 -11.17 -3.89 -5.79
CA THR A 65 -11.57 -5.29 -5.88
C THR A 65 -12.71 -5.61 -4.92
N LEU A 66 -13.23 -6.84 -4.99
CA LEU A 66 -14.22 -7.34 -4.05
C LEU A 66 -13.61 -7.55 -2.66
N VAL A 67 -14.13 -6.83 -1.67
CA VAL A 67 -13.72 -6.95 -0.25
C VAL A 67 -14.65 -7.89 0.53
N GLY A 68 -15.95 -7.88 0.20
CA GLY A 68 -16.99 -8.60 0.95
C GLY A 68 -17.45 -7.88 2.23
N ASP A 69 -18.31 -8.53 3.00
CA ASP A 69 -18.86 -7.99 4.25
C ASP A 69 -17.94 -8.34 5.43
N ILE A 70 -16.95 -7.48 5.69
CA ILE A 70 -15.99 -7.65 6.79
C ILE A 70 -16.48 -6.93 8.05
N SER A 71 -16.68 -7.66 9.14
CA SER A 71 -16.97 -7.08 10.46
C SER A 71 -15.73 -6.43 11.08
N LYS A 72 -15.92 -5.53 12.05
CA LYS A 72 -14.81 -4.89 12.78
C LYS A 72 -13.92 -5.92 13.47
N GLU A 73 -14.52 -6.98 14.02
CA GLU A 73 -13.79 -8.09 14.65
C GLU A 73 -12.94 -8.87 13.66
N GLN A 74 -13.44 -9.10 12.44
CA GLN A 74 -12.67 -9.74 11.37
C GLN A 74 -11.51 -8.85 10.90
N PHE A 75 -11.74 -7.54 10.75
CA PHE A 75 -10.70 -6.57 10.41
C PHE A 75 -9.60 -6.56 11.47
N LEU A 76 -9.95 -6.40 12.75
CA LEU A 76 -8.97 -6.37 13.85
C LEU A 76 -8.21 -7.70 13.96
N ARG A 77 -8.89 -8.84 13.78
CA ARG A 77 -8.23 -10.15 13.74
C ARG A 77 -7.18 -10.20 12.63
N ARG A 78 -7.53 -9.81 11.41
CA ARG A 78 -6.59 -9.78 10.28
C ARG A 78 -5.44 -8.82 10.52
N PHE A 79 -5.74 -7.64 11.07
CA PHE A 79 -4.73 -6.64 11.42
C PHE A 79 -3.68 -7.22 12.39
N HIS A 80 -4.13 -7.82 13.50
CA HIS A 80 -3.21 -8.41 14.47
C HIS A 80 -2.50 -9.66 13.94
N GLU A 81 -3.14 -10.44 13.05
CA GLU A 81 -2.46 -11.50 12.32
C GLU A 81 -1.29 -10.93 11.52
N MET A 82 -1.51 -9.90 10.70
CA MET A 82 -0.45 -9.26 9.91
C MET A 82 0.64 -8.66 10.80
N LYS A 83 0.27 -7.93 11.85
CA LYS A 83 1.19 -7.31 12.82
C LYS A 83 2.10 -8.33 13.52
N ALA A 84 1.60 -9.53 13.79
CA ALA A 84 2.35 -10.60 14.44
C ALA A 84 3.37 -11.30 13.52
N ARG A 85 3.46 -10.92 12.24
CA ARG A 85 4.49 -11.42 11.30
C ARG A 85 5.52 -10.31 11.12
N PRO A 86 6.62 -10.35 11.90
CA PRO A 86 7.62 -9.29 11.88
C PRO A 86 8.17 -9.10 10.46
N ASP A 87 8.47 -7.86 10.16
CA ASP A 87 9.07 -7.38 8.92
C ASP A 87 8.38 -7.79 7.62
N THR A 88 7.14 -8.29 7.66
CA THR A 88 6.46 -8.91 6.50
C THR A 88 5.45 -7.99 5.82
N TYR A 89 4.59 -7.30 6.57
CA TYR A 89 3.46 -6.54 6.04
C TYR A 89 3.55 -5.05 6.41
N TYR A 90 3.59 -4.18 5.39
CA TYR A 90 3.60 -2.73 5.57
C TYR A 90 2.46 -2.09 4.77
N VAL A 91 1.23 -2.24 5.28
CA VAL A 91 0.06 -1.56 4.74
C VAL A 91 0.14 -0.09 5.11
N THR A 92 0.27 0.77 4.10
CA THR A 92 0.46 2.21 4.24
C THR A 92 -0.73 2.95 3.66
N VAL A 93 -1.25 3.93 4.39
CA VAL A 93 -2.42 4.70 4.00
C VAL A 93 -2.09 6.18 3.87
N VAL A 94 -2.89 6.89 3.07
CA VAL A 94 -2.98 8.35 3.08
C VAL A 94 -4.31 8.71 3.72
N GLU A 95 -4.26 9.50 4.78
CA GLU A 95 -5.43 10.06 5.46
C GLU A 95 -5.57 11.52 5.08
N ASP A 96 -6.79 11.96 4.76
CA ASP A 96 -7.13 13.37 4.70
C ASP A 96 -7.55 13.85 6.08
N LEU A 97 -6.70 14.67 6.71
CA LEU A 97 -6.89 15.20 8.05
C LEU A 97 -8.09 16.15 8.17
N SER A 98 -8.57 16.72 7.06
CA SER A 98 -9.75 17.58 7.06
C SER A 98 -11.05 16.79 7.24
N THR A 99 -11.08 15.53 6.79
CA THR A 99 -12.24 14.63 6.88
C THR A 99 -12.04 13.49 7.87
N GLY A 100 -10.80 13.19 8.24
CA GLY A 100 -10.42 12.01 9.02
C GLY A 100 -10.53 10.70 8.23
N ALA A 101 -10.71 10.75 6.91
CA ALA A 101 -10.91 9.57 6.08
C ALA A 101 -9.60 9.05 5.48
N VAL A 102 -9.50 7.72 5.31
CA VAL A 102 -8.49 7.13 4.43
C VAL A 102 -8.89 7.39 2.98
N VAL A 103 -7.94 7.88 2.18
CA VAL A 103 -8.18 8.30 0.78
C VAL A 103 -7.26 7.62 -0.23
N ALA A 104 -6.20 6.95 0.22
CA ALA A 104 -5.38 6.08 -0.61
C ALA A 104 -4.69 5.01 0.25
N ALA A 105 -4.31 3.90 -0.37
CA ALA A 105 -3.54 2.85 0.28
C ALA A 105 -2.63 2.12 -0.71
N ALA A 106 -1.56 1.53 -0.18
CA ALA A 106 -0.73 0.56 -0.86
C ALA A 106 -0.03 -0.34 0.18
N SER A 107 0.32 -1.56 -0.22
CA SER A 107 0.97 -2.54 0.65
C SER A 107 2.35 -2.91 0.13
N LEU A 108 3.34 -2.89 1.01
CA LEU A 108 4.57 -3.67 0.81
C LEU A 108 4.40 -5.02 1.50
N VAL A 109 4.61 -6.11 0.77
CA VAL A 109 4.84 -7.43 1.34
C VAL A 109 6.28 -7.83 1.08
N THR A 110 7.03 -8.18 2.12
CA THR A 110 8.39 -8.67 1.97
C THR A 110 8.43 -10.20 2.02
N GLU A 111 9.37 -10.77 1.28
CA GLU A 111 9.53 -12.21 1.13
C GLU A 111 11.01 -12.58 1.30
N LEU A 112 11.32 -13.39 2.33
CA LEU A 112 12.64 -13.95 2.52
C LEU A 112 12.95 -15.00 1.45
N LYS A 113 14.16 -14.97 0.91
CA LYS A 113 14.62 -15.89 -0.13
C LYS A 113 15.96 -16.51 0.25
N PHE A 114 16.20 -17.77 -0.09
CA PHE A 114 17.56 -18.35 -0.05
C PHE A 114 18.45 -17.86 -1.19
N ILE A 115 17.84 -17.63 -2.36
CA ILE A 115 18.55 -17.11 -3.54
C ILE A 115 19.12 -15.71 -3.26
N ARG A 116 20.09 -15.30 -4.10
CA ARG A 116 20.73 -13.98 -4.01
C ARG A 116 21.39 -13.73 -2.64
N ASN A 117 22.00 -14.76 -2.06
CA ASN A 117 22.65 -14.69 -0.75
C ASN A 117 21.66 -14.30 0.37
N THR A 118 20.65 -15.15 0.59
CA THR A 118 19.63 -14.96 1.62
C THR A 118 18.91 -13.60 1.54
N ALA A 119 18.55 -13.17 0.33
CA ALA A 119 18.03 -11.81 0.12
C ALA A 119 16.56 -11.63 0.53
N LEU A 120 16.14 -10.37 0.65
CA LEU A 120 14.76 -9.94 0.83
C LEU A 120 14.17 -9.43 -0.48
N ARG A 121 12.94 -9.83 -0.83
CA ARG A 121 12.21 -9.32 -2.00
C ARG A 121 10.96 -8.56 -1.56
N GLY A 122 10.70 -7.39 -2.14
CA GLY A 122 9.45 -6.66 -1.97
C GLY A 122 8.40 -7.03 -3.03
N ARG A 123 7.13 -6.92 -2.65
CA ARG A 123 5.96 -6.93 -3.54
C ARG A 123 5.10 -5.71 -3.23
N LEU A 124 4.76 -4.96 -4.27
CA LEU A 124 3.80 -3.87 -4.18
C LEU A 124 2.42 -4.44 -4.51
N GLU A 125 1.53 -4.41 -3.53
CA GLU A 125 0.18 -4.97 -3.59
C GLU A 125 -0.86 -3.90 -3.21
N ASP A 126 -2.12 -4.16 -3.57
CA ASP A 126 -3.30 -3.42 -3.12
C ASP A 126 -3.23 -1.88 -3.27
N VAL A 127 -2.69 -1.40 -4.39
CA VAL A 127 -2.61 0.04 -4.69
C VAL A 127 -3.98 0.58 -5.08
N VAL A 128 -4.49 1.51 -4.28
CA VAL A 128 -5.80 2.12 -4.51
C VAL A 128 -5.82 3.60 -4.09
N VAL A 129 -6.56 4.40 -4.84
CA VAL A 129 -6.85 5.80 -4.53
C VAL A 129 -8.35 6.01 -4.67
N ASP A 130 -8.95 6.64 -3.66
CA ASP A 130 -10.35 7.02 -3.66
C ASP A 130 -10.68 7.87 -4.90
N ASP A 131 -11.79 7.57 -5.56
CA ASP A 131 -12.24 8.25 -6.79
C ASP A 131 -12.28 9.78 -6.65
N GLY A 132 -12.69 10.32 -5.49
CA GLY A 132 -12.75 11.76 -5.22
C GLY A 132 -11.36 12.43 -5.09
N TYR A 133 -10.31 11.63 -4.95
CA TYR A 133 -8.92 12.07 -4.79
C TYR A 133 -8.03 11.70 -5.98
N ARG A 134 -8.57 11.06 -7.02
CA ARG A 134 -7.83 10.77 -8.26
C ARG A 134 -7.41 12.07 -8.96
N GLY A 135 -6.33 11.99 -9.73
CA GLY A 135 -5.73 13.15 -10.40
C GLY A 135 -4.88 14.06 -9.48
N ARG A 136 -4.83 13.81 -8.17
CA ARG A 136 -4.03 14.59 -7.20
C ARG A 136 -2.66 13.98 -6.88
N SER A 137 -2.11 13.18 -7.81
CA SER A 137 -0.82 12.49 -7.65
C SER A 137 -0.72 11.49 -6.47
N LEU A 138 -1.81 11.17 -5.76
CA LEU A 138 -1.76 10.25 -4.61
C LEU A 138 -1.31 8.84 -5.00
N GLY A 139 -1.69 8.36 -6.18
CA GLY A 139 -1.22 7.07 -6.69
C GLY A 139 0.31 7.04 -6.80
N LYS A 140 0.91 8.10 -7.36
CA LYS A 140 2.37 8.25 -7.42
C LYS A 140 2.97 8.30 -6.03
N LEU A 141 2.36 9.07 -5.11
CA LEU A 141 2.82 9.24 -3.75
C LEU A 141 2.90 7.90 -2.99
N VAL A 142 1.83 7.10 -2.99
CA VAL A 142 1.81 5.81 -2.28
C VAL A 142 2.76 4.79 -2.90
N VAL A 143 2.83 4.72 -4.24
CA VAL A 143 3.76 3.82 -4.94
C VAL A 143 5.20 4.17 -4.62
N GLN A 144 5.57 5.46 -4.69
CA GLN A 144 6.92 5.91 -4.38
C GLN A 144 7.29 5.68 -2.91
N THR A 145 6.34 5.91 -2.00
CA THR A 145 6.54 5.61 -0.58
C THR A 145 6.87 4.13 -0.37
N ILE A 146 6.13 3.22 -1.00
CA ILE A 146 6.38 1.78 -0.88
C ILE A 146 7.71 1.38 -1.53
N VAL A 147 8.09 1.96 -2.68
CA VAL A 147 9.38 1.70 -3.33
C VAL A 147 10.54 2.11 -2.42
N LEU A 148 10.50 3.33 -1.86
CA LEU A 148 11.53 3.83 -0.94
C LEU A 148 11.57 3.02 0.36
N LEU A 149 10.41 2.62 0.89
CA LEU A 149 10.33 1.74 2.05
C LEU A 149 10.98 0.37 1.76
N ALA A 150 10.69 -0.23 0.59
CA ALA A 150 11.28 -1.51 0.21
C ALA A 150 12.81 -1.43 0.09
N GLU A 151 13.33 -0.32 -0.46
CA GLU A 151 14.77 -0.03 -0.50
C GLU A 151 15.36 0.11 0.91
N LYS A 152 14.71 0.90 1.79
CA LYS A 152 15.11 1.06 3.20
C LYS A 152 15.13 -0.27 3.96
N MET A 153 14.20 -1.18 3.67
CA MET A 153 14.17 -2.53 4.24
C MET A 153 15.23 -3.47 3.67
N GLY A 154 16.02 -3.05 2.67
CA GLY A 154 17.07 -3.87 2.06
C GLY A 154 16.57 -4.87 1.02
N CYS A 155 15.41 -4.63 0.40
CA CYS A 155 14.92 -5.48 -0.67
C CYS A 155 15.85 -5.41 -1.89
N TYR A 156 16.30 -6.55 -2.42
CA TYR A 156 17.13 -6.57 -3.64
C TYR A 156 16.33 -6.21 -4.90
N LYS A 157 15.01 -6.36 -4.85
CA LYS A 157 14.06 -5.87 -5.84
C LYS A 157 12.65 -5.79 -5.27
N ILE A 158 11.81 -4.99 -5.93
CA ILE A 158 10.36 -4.93 -5.74
C ILE A 158 9.65 -5.26 -7.05
N THR A 159 8.50 -5.93 -6.99
CA THR A 159 7.68 -6.26 -8.17
C THR A 159 6.19 -6.05 -7.90
N LEU A 160 5.41 -5.92 -8.97
CA LEU A 160 3.95 -5.84 -8.95
C LEU A 160 3.39 -6.54 -10.19
N ASP A 161 2.11 -6.90 -10.12
CA ASP A 161 1.31 -7.26 -11.29
C ASP A 161 0.31 -6.11 -11.58
N CYS A 162 0.06 -5.78 -12.84
CA CYS A 162 -0.90 -4.74 -13.20
C CYS A 162 -1.61 -5.03 -14.53
N LYS A 163 -2.76 -4.37 -14.74
CA LYS A 163 -3.45 -4.34 -16.04
C LYS A 163 -2.62 -3.58 -17.06
N ASP A 164 -2.75 -3.95 -18.33
CA ASP A 164 -2.00 -3.34 -19.45
C ASP A 164 -2.13 -1.81 -19.50
N GLU A 165 -3.31 -1.28 -19.20
CA GLU A 165 -3.59 0.16 -19.18
C GLU A 165 -2.77 0.92 -18.12
N LEU A 166 -2.30 0.25 -17.07
CA LEU A 166 -1.52 0.83 -15.98
C LEU A 166 0.00 0.71 -16.20
N ILE A 167 0.47 0.01 -17.24
CA ILE A 167 1.91 -0.15 -17.50
C ILE A 167 2.62 1.20 -17.56
N LYS A 168 2.07 2.19 -18.29
CA LYS A 168 2.66 3.53 -18.39
C LYS A 168 2.80 4.21 -17.03
N PHE A 169 1.80 4.06 -16.17
CA PHE A 169 1.82 4.62 -14.82
C PHE A 169 2.96 3.99 -14.01
N TYR A 170 3.09 2.68 -13.97
CA TYR A 170 4.16 2.02 -13.21
C TYR A 170 5.56 2.25 -13.81
N THR A 171 5.69 2.30 -15.13
CA THR A 171 6.96 2.65 -15.78
C THR A 171 7.41 4.07 -15.42
N SER A 172 6.48 5.03 -15.32
CA SER A 172 6.80 6.39 -14.85
C SER A 172 7.24 6.45 -13.38
N ASN A 173 7.04 5.37 -12.62
CA ASN A 173 7.44 5.18 -11.23
C ASN A 173 8.72 4.33 -11.07
N GLY A 174 9.41 3.99 -12.16
CA GLY A 174 10.69 3.26 -12.13
C GLY A 174 10.57 1.74 -12.35
N PHE A 175 9.35 1.21 -12.49
CA PHE A 175 9.16 -0.19 -12.86
C PHE A 175 9.45 -0.42 -14.35
N HIS A 176 9.74 -1.65 -14.71
CA HIS A 176 9.89 -2.07 -16.10
C HIS A 176 9.37 -3.49 -16.27
N GLN A 177 8.89 -3.79 -17.47
CA GLN A 177 8.58 -5.18 -17.84
C GLN A 177 9.89 -5.90 -18.11
N GLU A 178 10.03 -7.12 -17.59
CA GLU A 178 11.17 -8.01 -17.83
C GLU A 178 10.96 -8.76 -19.16
N PRO A 179 11.68 -8.43 -20.25
CA PRO A 179 11.44 -9.05 -21.54
C PRO A 179 11.61 -10.58 -21.48
N GLY A 180 10.60 -11.32 -21.94
CA GLY A 180 10.59 -12.78 -21.88
C GLY A 180 10.24 -13.37 -20.50
N ASN A 181 9.97 -12.53 -19.49
CA ASN A 181 9.61 -12.96 -18.13
C ASN A 181 8.60 -12.01 -17.44
N SER A 182 7.68 -11.45 -18.21
CA SER A 182 6.67 -10.49 -17.74
C SER A 182 5.23 -11.04 -17.70
N ASN A 183 5.06 -12.35 -17.87
CA ASN A 183 3.73 -12.98 -17.85
C ASN A 183 3.29 -13.25 -16.41
N THR A 184 2.04 -12.93 -16.10
CA THR A 184 1.37 -13.33 -14.85
C THR A 184 0.50 -14.56 -15.13
N MET A 185 0.62 -15.61 -14.32
CA MET A 185 -0.17 -16.84 -14.44
C MET A 185 -0.91 -17.08 -13.13
N SER A 186 -2.18 -17.50 -13.18
CA SER A 186 -2.99 -17.72 -11.97
C SER A 186 -3.87 -18.95 -12.08
N ILE A 187 -4.05 -19.64 -10.96
CA ILE A 187 -5.09 -20.65 -10.74
C ILE A 187 -5.93 -20.15 -9.57
N ARG A 188 -7.24 -20.02 -9.79
CA ARG A 188 -8.19 -19.65 -8.72
C ARG A 188 -8.78 -20.92 -8.14
N PHE A 189 -8.67 -21.09 -6.83
CA PHE A 189 -9.32 -22.19 -6.12
C PHE A 189 -10.75 -21.77 -5.77
N ASN A 190 -11.74 -22.62 -6.03
CA ASN A 190 -13.11 -22.38 -5.58
C ASN A 190 -13.13 -22.41 -4.06
N SER A 191 -13.19 -21.24 -3.43
CA SER A 191 -13.69 -21.13 -2.07
C SER A 191 -15.13 -21.65 -2.04
N GLY A 192 -15.49 -22.41 -1.00
CA GLY A 192 -16.84 -22.95 -0.80
C GLY A 192 -17.93 -21.85 -0.78
N PRO A 193 -19.20 -22.17 -0.45
CA PRO A 193 -20.36 -21.32 -0.73
C PRO A 193 -20.32 -19.84 -0.27
N ASP A 194 -19.39 -19.45 0.60
CA ASP A 194 -19.16 -18.06 1.05
C ASP A 194 -18.03 -17.32 0.30
N GLY A 195 -17.42 -17.96 -0.70
CA GLY A 195 -16.37 -17.40 -1.52
C GLY A 195 -16.91 -16.49 -2.61
N CYS A 196 -17.09 -15.20 -2.28
CA CYS A 196 -17.00 -14.05 -3.18
C CYS A 196 -17.15 -14.39 -4.68
N ARG A 197 -18.40 -14.40 -5.17
CA ARG A 197 -18.72 -14.60 -6.58
C ARG A 197 -18.02 -13.52 -7.41
N GLY A 198 -17.07 -13.93 -8.24
CA GLY A 198 -16.43 -13.05 -9.21
C GLY A 198 -17.49 -12.42 -10.12
N ALA A 199 -17.51 -11.10 -10.18
CA ALA A 199 -18.22 -10.39 -11.23
C ALA A 199 -17.36 -10.42 -12.50
N SER A 200 -18.07 -10.66 -13.60
CA SER A 200 -17.67 -10.70 -15.01
C SER A 200 -16.75 -9.57 -15.46
#